data_AF-A0A3C1DN47-F1
#
_entry.id   AF-A0A3C1DN47-F1
#
_cell.length_a   1.000
_cell.length_b   1.000
_cell.length_c   1.000
_cell.angle_alpha   90.00
_cell.angle_beta   90.00
_cell.angle_gamma   90.00
#
_symmetry.space_group_name_H-M   'P 1'
#
loop_
_entity.id
_entity.type
_entity.pdbx_description
1 polymer ?
#
loop_
_entity_poly.entity_id
_entity_poly.type
_entity_poly.pdbx_seq_one_letter_code
_entity_poly.pdbx_strand_id
1 'polypeptide(L)'
;MEDIPASIVELVSHGKIQGSRLAPEIRALHPGWTPEGAGALNLRDYIDRYVEGVEVVDRAGMDVVYGRPGDVLLDSNRPEGAVDANPVEASGESVNLWRVWVSPNCPFALAISQDGENVRRVPRDGADDKQAVLLAPASSECHKIIARDFLKGVDEEDHDALAAILDGETGAWWQPWFRRIQSVGMSDRWHQHRTAALETLLDQSLEVAGITEAAAETAHATIVSARYTGRKAALRPTRPTRQGPIAGSTLLDVVTRAVSEMSTAELRDLKIPIGLVWDAIQHDSN
;
A
#
# COMPACT_ATOMS: atom_id res chain seq x y z
N MET A 1 31.96 -14.86 11.54
CA MET A 1 30.82 -14.07 12.07
C MET A 1 30.72 -12.94 11.07
N GLU A 2 29.87 -13.11 10.06
CA GLU A 2 29.83 -12.16 8.95
C GLU A 2 29.24 -10.84 9.44
N ASP A 3 29.91 -9.76 9.06
CA ASP A 3 29.61 -8.42 9.53
C ASP A 3 28.42 -7.87 8.72
N ILE A 4 27.24 -7.89 9.34
CA ILE A 4 25.99 -7.47 8.74
C ILE A 4 26.03 -5.97 8.39
N PRO A 5 26.51 -5.06 9.28
CA PRO A 5 26.83 -3.70 8.91
C PRO A 5 27.68 -3.56 7.65
N ALA A 6 28.79 -4.28 7.55
CA ALA A 6 29.64 -4.23 6.35
C ALA A 6 28.91 -4.71 5.08
N SER A 7 28.06 -5.73 5.20
CA SER A 7 27.23 -6.22 4.09
C SER A 7 26.22 -5.18 3.63
N ILE A 8 25.63 -4.42 4.54
CA ILE A 8 24.69 -3.35 4.23
C ILE A 8 25.41 -2.19 3.53
N VAL A 9 26.59 -1.80 4.02
CA VAL A 9 27.42 -0.78 3.36
C VAL A 9 27.78 -1.21 1.93
N GLU A 10 28.08 -2.49 1.72
CA GLU A 10 28.40 -3.00 0.39
C GLU A 10 27.17 -3.07 -0.53
N LEU A 11 26.00 -3.45 -0.04
CA LEU A 11 24.77 -3.40 -0.85
C LEU A 11 24.43 -1.97 -1.28
N VAL A 12 24.73 -0.98 -0.43
CA VAL A 12 24.54 0.44 -0.71
C VAL A 12 25.69 1.03 -1.55
N SER A 13 26.86 0.39 -1.59
CA SER A 13 28.01 0.84 -2.39
C SER A 13 27.75 0.78 -3.90
N HIS A 14 26.85 -0.13 -4.31
CA HIS A 14 26.39 -0.30 -5.68
C HIS A 14 25.32 0.72 -6.11
N GLY A 15 24.88 1.58 -5.19
CA GLY A 15 23.91 2.64 -5.44
C GLY A 15 22.77 2.65 -4.41
N LYS A 16 21.80 3.54 -4.64
CA LYS A 16 20.63 3.70 -3.77
C LYS A 16 19.78 2.43 -3.75
N ILE A 17 19.39 1.97 -2.57
CA ILE A 17 18.58 0.76 -2.41
C ILE A 17 17.34 1.01 -1.54
N GLN A 18 16.19 0.57 -2.05
CA GLN A 18 14.92 0.63 -1.32
C GLN A 18 14.91 -0.35 -0.15
N GLY A 19 14.34 0.03 1.00
CA GLY A 19 14.29 -0.77 2.22
C GLY A 19 13.56 -2.10 2.03
N SER A 20 12.51 -2.10 1.20
CA SER A 20 11.80 -3.31 0.80
C SER A 20 12.62 -4.26 -0.06
N ARG A 21 13.66 -3.77 -0.73
CA ARG A 21 14.65 -4.58 -1.48
C ARG A 21 15.84 -4.96 -0.60
N LEU A 22 16.30 -4.04 0.25
CA LEU A 22 17.42 -4.25 1.15
C LEU A 22 17.15 -5.36 2.18
N ALA A 23 15.94 -5.42 2.74
CA ALA A 23 15.59 -6.45 3.73
C ALA A 23 15.69 -7.90 3.17
N PRO A 24 15.13 -8.23 1.98
CA PRO A 24 15.37 -9.51 1.32
C PRO A 24 16.84 -9.82 1.02
N GLU A 25 17.60 -8.86 0.49
CA GLU A 25 19.02 -9.05 0.13
C GLU A 25 19.86 -9.37 1.38
N ILE A 26 19.64 -8.67 2.49
CA ILE A 26 20.32 -8.97 3.76
C ILE A 26 19.96 -10.38 4.23
N ARG A 27 18.70 -10.81 4.11
CA ARG A 27 18.29 -12.18 4.53
C ARG A 27 18.82 -13.27 3.60
N ALA A 28 19.06 -12.96 2.33
CA ALA A 28 19.68 -13.88 1.39
C ALA A 28 21.16 -14.11 1.72
N LEU A 29 21.87 -13.03 2.10
CA LEU A 29 23.27 -13.09 2.54
C LEU A 29 23.40 -13.65 3.97
N HIS A 30 22.46 -13.33 4.85
CA HIS A 30 22.44 -13.72 6.27
C HIS A 30 21.14 -14.46 6.63
N PRO A 31 21.00 -15.74 6.26
CA PRO A 31 19.80 -16.52 6.56
C PRO A 31 19.51 -16.59 8.05
N GLY A 32 18.29 -16.18 8.44
CA GLY A 32 17.85 -16.19 9.84
C GLY A 32 18.15 -14.91 10.61
N TRP A 33 18.85 -13.94 10.02
CA TRP A 33 19.00 -12.63 10.64
C TRP A 33 17.69 -11.83 10.61
N THR A 34 17.42 -11.13 11.72
CA THR A 34 16.34 -10.16 11.86
C THR A 34 16.84 -8.94 12.63
N PRO A 35 16.36 -7.73 12.32
CA PRO A 35 16.67 -6.53 13.11
C PRO A 35 16.35 -6.71 14.60
N GLU A 36 15.22 -7.36 14.90
CA GLU A 36 14.74 -7.64 16.25
C GLU A 36 15.65 -8.59 17.01
N GLY A 37 16.19 -9.62 16.33
CA GLY A 37 17.18 -10.53 16.89
C GLY A 37 18.49 -9.85 17.27
N ALA A 38 18.77 -8.68 16.71
CA ALA A 38 19.92 -7.83 17.04
C ALA A 38 19.58 -6.67 17.98
N GLY A 39 18.37 -6.63 18.55
CA GLY A 39 17.94 -5.63 19.53
C GLY A 39 17.43 -4.32 18.92
N ALA A 40 17.22 -4.25 17.61
CA ALA A 40 16.60 -3.11 16.93
C ALA A 40 15.09 -3.32 16.72
N LEU A 41 14.32 -2.23 16.64
CA LEU A 41 12.86 -2.31 16.48
C LEU A 41 12.42 -2.66 15.05
N ASN A 42 13.24 -2.35 14.05
CA ASN A 42 13.04 -2.64 12.64
C ASN A 42 14.34 -2.36 11.88
N LEU A 43 14.38 -2.64 10.56
CA LEU A 43 15.57 -2.44 9.74
C LEU A 43 16.10 -1.00 9.77
N ARG A 44 15.21 -0.01 9.85
CA ARG A 44 15.62 1.40 9.90
C ARG A 44 16.33 1.73 11.21
N ASP A 45 15.75 1.33 12.34
CA ASP A 45 16.36 1.49 13.66
C ASP A 45 17.69 0.72 13.78
N TYR A 46 17.81 -0.41 13.07
CA TYR A 46 19.06 -1.15 13.00
C TYR A 46 20.15 -0.39 12.23
N ILE A 47 19.83 0.12 11.05
CA ILE A 47 20.77 0.88 10.21
C ILE A 47 21.24 2.13 10.94
N ASP A 48 20.31 2.89 11.54
CA ASP A 48 20.60 4.13 12.27
C ASP A 48 21.54 3.93 13.47
N ARG A 49 21.45 2.78 14.15
CA ARG A 49 22.25 2.49 15.36
C ARG A 49 23.57 1.78 15.09
N TYR A 50 23.62 0.94 14.07
CA TYR A 50 24.69 -0.05 13.92
C TYR A 50 25.42 0.00 12.58
N VAL A 51 24.96 0.80 11.61
CA VAL A 51 25.53 0.84 10.26
C VAL A 51 26.03 2.25 9.95
N GLU A 52 27.33 2.47 10.19
CA GLU A 52 27.98 3.73 9.86
C GLU A 52 28.18 3.87 8.34
N GLY A 53 27.94 5.07 7.79
CA GLY A 53 28.14 5.34 6.36
C GLY A 53 26.96 4.96 5.46
N VAL A 54 25.80 4.60 6.03
CA VAL A 54 24.53 4.44 5.30
C VAL A 54 23.48 5.32 5.96
N GLU A 55 22.83 6.17 5.16
CA GLU A 55 21.75 7.02 5.64
C GLU A 55 20.50 6.88 4.78
N VAL A 56 19.40 7.44 5.28
CA VAL A 56 18.18 7.60 4.49
C VAL A 56 18.38 8.79 3.56
N VAL A 57 18.58 8.51 2.27
CA VAL A 57 18.87 9.55 1.26
C VAL A 57 17.65 9.95 0.45
N ASP A 58 16.61 9.11 0.40
CA ASP A 58 15.37 9.36 -0.34
C ASP A 58 14.22 8.45 0.19
N ARG A 59 13.01 8.58 -0.35
CA ARG A 59 11.87 7.70 -0.06
C ARG A 59 11.04 7.36 -1.29
N ALA A 60 10.89 6.07 -1.55
CA ALA A 60 9.96 5.53 -2.53
C ALA A 60 8.57 5.31 -1.89
N GLY A 61 7.89 6.42 -1.60
CA GLY A 61 6.56 6.42 -0.99
C GLY A 61 6.64 6.19 0.52
N MET A 62 6.15 5.03 1.00
CA MET A 62 6.32 4.62 2.39
C MET A 62 7.64 3.89 2.64
N ASP A 63 8.32 3.47 1.57
CA ASP A 63 9.59 2.76 1.67
C ASP A 63 10.77 3.74 1.69
N VAL A 64 11.73 3.42 2.54
CA VAL A 64 12.93 4.22 2.77
C VAL A 64 13.98 3.85 1.73
N VAL A 65 14.66 4.81 1.12
CA VAL A 65 15.79 4.54 0.24
C VAL A 65 17.06 4.85 1.00
N TYR A 66 17.94 3.86 1.10
CA TYR A 66 19.23 3.95 1.74
C TYR A 66 20.32 4.27 0.71
N GLY A 67 21.27 5.11 1.09
CA GLY A 67 22.37 5.59 0.25
C GLY A 67 23.56 6.00 1.10
N ARG A 68 24.64 6.45 0.47
CA ARG A 68 25.78 7.00 1.20
C ARG A 68 25.50 8.45 1.64
N PRO A 69 26.11 8.90 2.74
CA PRO A 69 26.05 10.29 3.17
C PRO A 69 26.42 11.25 2.04
N GLY A 70 25.47 12.10 1.65
CA GLY A 70 25.66 13.06 0.54
C GLY A 70 25.10 12.63 -0.82
N ASP A 71 24.50 11.44 -0.95
CA ASP A 71 23.73 11.04 -2.15
C ASP A 71 22.36 11.75 -2.25
N VAL A 72 22.17 12.87 -1.53
CA VAL A 72 20.98 13.72 -1.60
C VAL A 72 20.94 14.36 -3.00
N LEU A 73 20.13 13.79 -3.89
CA LEU A 73 19.97 14.35 -5.23
C LEU A 73 18.75 15.26 -5.26
N LEU A 74 19.03 16.55 -5.43
CA LEU A 74 18.24 17.48 -6.22
C LEU A 74 17.70 16.75 -7.47
N ASP A 75 16.40 16.88 -7.72
CA ASP A 75 15.78 16.52 -9.01
C ASP A 75 16.64 17.06 -10.16
N SER A 76 17.29 16.17 -10.93
CA SER A 76 17.67 16.32 -12.36
C SER A 76 18.65 15.21 -12.80
N ASN A 77 18.34 14.59 -13.95
CA ASN A 77 19.23 13.79 -14.82
C ASN A 77 19.62 12.36 -14.36
N ARG A 78 18.81 11.37 -14.76
CA ARG A 78 19.26 9.98 -14.95
C ARG A 78 20.12 9.93 -16.22
N PRO A 79 21.40 9.49 -16.17
CA PRO A 79 22.15 9.17 -17.38
C PRO A 79 21.52 7.93 -18.03
N GLU A 80 21.28 8.00 -19.34
CA GLU A 80 20.96 6.84 -20.17
C GLU A 80 22.11 5.81 -20.06
N GLY A 81 21.75 4.53 -19.83
CA GLY A 81 22.69 3.42 -19.98
C GLY A 81 23.15 2.76 -18.67
N ALA A 82 22.23 2.11 -17.97
CA ALA A 82 22.56 0.95 -17.15
C ALA A 82 21.49 -0.12 -17.41
N VAL A 83 21.77 -0.94 -18.41
CA VAL A 83 21.07 -2.19 -18.71
C VAL A 83 21.43 -3.19 -17.63
N ASP A 84 20.52 -3.46 -16.70
CA ASP A 84 20.55 -4.72 -15.94
C ASP A 84 19.29 -5.52 -16.26
N ALA A 85 19.53 -6.50 -17.14
CA ALA A 85 18.63 -7.59 -17.40
C ALA A 85 18.61 -8.52 -16.18
N ASN A 86 17.44 -8.68 -15.55
CA ASN A 86 16.93 -10.01 -15.25
C ASN A 86 15.44 -9.99 -14.87
N PRO A 87 14.67 -10.99 -15.31
CA PRO A 87 13.23 -11.07 -15.11
C PRO A 87 12.93 -11.53 -13.68
N VAL A 88 12.21 -10.73 -12.89
CA VAL A 88 11.63 -11.22 -11.64
C VAL A 88 10.40 -12.05 -11.98
N GLU A 89 10.62 -13.35 -12.17
CA GLU A 89 9.57 -14.36 -12.15
C GLU A 89 8.91 -14.42 -10.76
N ALA A 90 7.58 -14.37 -10.79
CA ALA A 90 6.61 -14.95 -9.88
C ALA A 90 7.08 -15.45 -8.49
N SER A 91 7.00 -14.59 -7.47
CA SER A 91 6.63 -15.03 -6.12
C SER A 91 5.12 -14.85 -5.93
N GLY A 92 4.43 -15.94 -5.60
CA GLY A 92 2.97 -16.09 -5.55
C GLY A 92 2.22 -15.32 -4.46
N GLU A 93 2.61 -14.08 -4.17
CA GLU A 93 1.75 -13.16 -3.42
C GLU A 93 0.70 -12.60 -4.36
N SER A 94 -0.58 -12.77 -4.02
CA SER A 94 -1.69 -12.11 -4.72
C SER A 94 -1.47 -10.59 -4.66
N VAL A 95 -1.03 -10.01 -5.76
CA VAL A 95 -0.70 -8.60 -5.85
C VAL A 95 -1.98 -7.78 -5.70
N ASN A 96 -1.99 -6.87 -4.73
CA ASN A 96 -3.10 -5.94 -4.54
C ASN A 96 -3.04 -4.84 -5.62
N LEU A 97 -3.86 -4.99 -6.67
CA LEU A 97 -3.95 -4.04 -7.80
C LEU A 97 -4.33 -2.63 -7.36
N TRP A 98 -5.24 -2.50 -6.39
CA TRP A 98 -5.58 -1.21 -5.79
C TRP A 98 -4.35 -0.52 -5.19
N ARG A 99 -3.49 -1.28 -4.49
CA ARG A 99 -2.25 -0.74 -3.91
C ARG A 99 -1.26 -0.27 -4.98
N VAL A 100 -1.19 -0.96 -6.12
CA VAL A 100 -0.36 -0.55 -7.26
C VAL A 100 -0.82 0.80 -7.78
N TRP A 101 -2.13 0.98 -7.97
CA TRP A 101 -2.71 2.23 -8.46
C TRP A 101 -2.54 3.41 -7.48
N VAL A 102 -2.88 3.24 -6.21
CA VAL A 102 -2.94 4.37 -5.25
C VAL A 102 -1.60 4.77 -4.62
N SER A 103 -0.50 4.16 -5.05
CA SER A 103 0.83 4.41 -4.51
C SER A 103 1.67 5.17 -5.55
N PRO A 104 1.88 6.49 -5.39
CA PRO A 104 2.56 7.32 -6.40
C PRO A 104 3.94 6.82 -6.84
N ASN A 105 4.64 6.21 -5.89
CA ASN A 105 6.01 5.71 -6.07
C ASN A 105 6.04 4.19 -6.25
N CYS A 106 4.91 3.57 -6.63
CA CYS A 106 4.90 2.16 -6.97
C CYS A 106 5.87 1.93 -8.15
N PRO A 107 6.78 0.95 -8.06
CA PRO A 107 7.64 0.58 -9.19
C PRO A 107 6.87 -0.16 -10.29
N PHE A 108 5.58 -0.42 -10.07
CA PHE A 108 4.71 -1.11 -11.00
C PHE A 108 3.65 -0.16 -11.55
N ALA A 109 3.22 -0.42 -12.78
CA ALA A 109 2.01 0.10 -13.41
C ALA A 109 0.99 -1.02 -13.58
N LEU A 110 -0.23 -0.67 -13.98
CA LEU A 110 -1.26 -1.64 -14.37
C LEU A 110 -1.28 -1.75 -15.89
N ALA A 111 -1.12 -2.96 -16.40
CA ALA A 111 -1.40 -3.29 -17.80
C ALA A 111 -2.82 -3.84 -17.88
N ILE A 112 -3.62 -3.24 -18.75
CA ILE A 112 -5.04 -3.53 -18.92
C ILE A 112 -5.26 -3.95 -20.37
N SER A 113 -5.86 -5.13 -20.59
CA SER A 113 -6.25 -5.57 -21.92
C SER A 113 -7.34 -4.67 -22.52
N GLN A 114 -7.46 -4.67 -23.85
CA GLN A 114 -8.45 -3.85 -24.56
C GLN A 114 -9.91 -4.15 -24.17
N ASP A 115 -10.18 -5.37 -23.73
CA ASP A 115 -11.48 -5.82 -23.20
C ASP A 115 -11.66 -5.53 -21.69
N GLY A 116 -10.62 -5.07 -20.99
CA GLY A 116 -10.66 -4.75 -19.57
C GLY A 116 -10.69 -5.95 -18.62
N GLU A 117 -10.77 -7.18 -19.14
CA GLU A 117 -10.91 -8.40 -18.34
C GLU A 117 -9.59 -8.81 -17.66
N ASN A 118 -8.46 -8.51 -18.29
CA ASN A 118 -7.14 -8.86 -17.81
C ASN A 118 -6.40 -7.63 -17.30
N VAL A 119 -6.42 -7.44 -15.98
CA VAL A 119 -5.63 -6.42 -15.28
C VAL A 119 -4.49 -7.08 -14.54
N ARG A 120 -3.26 -6.73 -14.91
CA ARG A 120 -2.04 -7.26 -14.30
C ARG A 120 -1.07 -6.15 -13.96
N ARG A 121 -0.22 -6.37 -12.95
CA ARG A 121 0.91 -5.47 -12.70
C ARG A 121 2.03 -5.70 -13.73
N VAL A 122 2.69 -4.63 -14.11
CA VAL A 122 3.92 -4.66 -14.92
C VAL A 122 4.93 -3.69 -14.34
N PRO A 123 6.24 -3.86 -14.58
CA PRO A 123 7.23 -2.83 -14.25
C PRO A 123 6.85 -1.50 -14.91
N ARG A 124 6.95 -0.40 -14.18
CA ARG A 124 6.60 0.94 -14.67
C ARG A 124 7.48 1.39 -15.84
N ASP A 125 8.75 0.98 -15.83
CA ASP A 125 9.75 1.26 -16.86
C ASP A 125 9.91 0.07 -17.85
N GLY A 126 8.99 -0.91 -17.81
CA GLY A 126 9.05 -2.12 -18.61
C GLY A 126 8.66 -1.88 -20.07
N ALA A 127 9.07 -2.81 -20.95
CA ALA A 127 8.79 -2.74 -22.38
C ALA A 127 7.28 -2.59 -22.68
N ASP A 128 6.97 -1.73 -23.64
CA ASP A 128 5.62 -1.51 -24.19
C ASP A 128 4.98 -2.84 -24.57
N ASP A 129 4.01 -3.27 -23.77
CA ASP A 129 3.06 -4.28 -24.23
C ASP A 129 2.08 -3.56 -25.17
N LYS A 130 2.38 -3.55 -26.47
CA LYS A 130 1.58 -2.88 -27.50
C LYS A 130 0.12 -3.35 -27.55
N GLN A 131 -0.22 -4.45 -26.89
CA GLN A 131 -1.58 -5.00 -26.83
C GLN A 131 -2.35 -4.58 -25.57
N ALA A 132 -1.69 -3.94 -24.61
CA ALA A 132 -2.29 -3.51 -23.35
C ALA A 132 -2.18 -2.00 -23.17
N VAL A 133 -3.19 -1.41 -22.55
CA VAL A 133 -3.15 -0.03 -22.08
C VAL A 133 -2.39 0.01 -20.76
N LEU A 134 -1.37 0.87 -20.68
CA LEU A 134 -0.57 1.07 -19.47
C LEU A 134 -1.16 2.22 -18.66
N LEU A 135 -1.55 1.92 -17.43
CA LEU A 135 -2.05 2.86 -16.46
C LEU A 135 -1.01 3.04 -15.34
N ALA A 136 -0.32 4.19 -15.36
CA ALA A 136 0.66 4.56 -14.34
C ALA A 136 -0.02 4.87 -13.00
N PRO A 137 0.62 4.66 -11.84
CA PRO A 137 0.02 4.98 -10.54
C PRO A 137 -0.43 6.45 -10.41
N ALA A 138 -1.44 6.69 -9.58
CA ALA A 138 -1.90 8.04 -9.25
C ALA A 138 -0.73 8.89 -8.72
N SER A 139 -0.49 10.05 -9.33
CA SER A 139 0.70 10.85 -9.04
C SER A 139 0.63 11.52 -7.66
N SER A 140 1.79 11.91 -7.10
CA SER A 140 1.86 12.65 -5.83
C SER A 140 1.04 13.94 -5.88
N GLU A 141 1.03 14.62 -7.02
CA GLU A 141 0.23 15.83 -7.25
C GLU A 141 -1.28 15.55 -7.22
N CYS A 142 -1.73 14.41 -7.76
CA CYS A 142 -3.14 14.00 -7.63
C CYS A 142 -3.53 13.82 -6.15
N HIS A 143 -2.66 13.21 -5.34
CA HIS A 143 -2.92 13.07 -3.90
C HIS A 143 -2.94 14.42 -3.17
N LYS A 144 -2.10 15.39 -3.57
CA LYS A 144 -2.15 16.75 -3.02
C LYS A 144 -3.46 17.46 -3.40
N ILE A 145 -3.94 17.29 -4.63
CA ILE A 145 -5.23 17.85 -5.06
C ILE A 145 -6.37 17.28 -4.21
N ILE A 146 -6.38 15.96 -3.98
CA ILE A 146 -7.37 15.30 -3.10
C ILE A 146 -7.26 15.84 -1.66
N ALA A 147 -6.03 16.01 -1.15
CA ALA A 147 -5.83 16.59 0.19
C ALA A 147 -6.34 18.03 0.28
N ARG A 148 -6.12 18.86 -0.75
CA ARG A 148 -6.66 20.24 -0.82
C ARG A 148 -8.18 20.25 -0.93
N ASP A 149 -8.78 19.32 -1.68
CA ASP A 149 -10.23 19.22 -1.79
C ASP A 149 -10.88 18.86 -0.44
N PHE A 150 -10.26 17.96 0.32
CA PHE A 150 -10.69 17.60 1.67
C PHE A 150 -10.79 18.81 2.60
N LEU A 151 -9.87 19.78 2.49
CA LEU A 151 -9.83 20.97 3.34
C LEU A 151 -11.08 21.84 3.21
N LYS A 152 -11.79 21.80 2.07
CA LYS A 152 -13.02 22.59 1.87
C LYS A 152 -14.12 22.29 2.90
N GLY A 153 -14.07 21.14 3.57
CA GLY A 153 -15.00 20.75 4.62
C GLY A 153 -14.39 20.74 6.03
N VAL A 154 -13.17 21.23 6.22
CA VAL A 154 -12.48 21.27 7.52
C VAL A 154 -12.72 22.62 8.20
N ASP A 155 -12.84 22.62 9.53
CA ASP A 155 -13.03 23.84 10.31
C ASP A 155 -11.80 24.76 10.22
N GLU A 156 -12.00 26.07 10.35
CA GLU A 156 -11.00 27.11 10.05
C GLU A 156 -9.68 26.95 10.83
N GLU A 157 -9.74 26.54 12.10
CA GLU A 157 -8.55 26.32 12.95
C GLU A 157 -7.66 25.17 12.42
N ASP A 158 -8.25 24.07 11.97
CA ASP A 158 -7.53 22.92 11.45
C ASP A 158 -7.17 23.06 9.96
N HIS A 159 -7.97 23.84 9.23
CA HIS A 159 -7.77 24.14 7.82
C HIS A 159 -6.38 24.74 7.56
N ASP A 160 -6.04 25.83 8.25
CA ASP A 160 -4.81 26.57 8.00
C ASP A 160 -3.56 25.77 8.37
N ALA A 161 -3.63 25.02 9.48
CA ALA A 161 -2.54 24.14 9.90
C ALA A 161 -2.29 23.02 8.88
N LEU A 162 -3.36 22.41 8.33
CA LEU A 162 -3.24 21.36 7.31
C LEU A 162 -2.82 21.92 5.94
N ALA A 163 -3.31 23.10 5.57
CA ALA A 163 -2.93 23.78 4.32
C ALA A 163 -1.44 24.13 4.31
N ALA A 164 -0.93 24.69 5.40
CA ALA A 164 0.49 25.03 5.54
C ALA A 164 1.41 23.81 5.37
N ILE A 165 0.98 22.61 5.79
CA ILE A 165 1.72 21.37 5.57
C ILE A 165 1.77 20.98 4.09
N LEU A 166 0.68 21.19 3.34
CA LEU A 166 0.61 20.89 1.90
C LEU A 166 1.46 21.83 1.06
N ASP A 167 1.55 23.10 1.48
CA ASP A 167 2.30 24.14 0.79
C ASP A 167 3.79 24.17 1.18
N GLY A 168 4.20 23.34 2.14
CA GLY A 168 5.60 23.21 2.55
C GLY A 168 6.52 22.76 1.40
N GLU A 169 7.72 23.32 1.36
CA GLU A 169 8.71 23.08 0.29
C GLU A 169 9.28 21.64 0.28
N THR A 170 9.22 20.94 1.41
CA THR A 170 9.68 19.56 1.49
C THR A 170 8.64 18.64 0.86
N GLY A 171 9.01 17.89 -0.19
CA GLY A 171 8.14 16.91 -0.86
C GLY A 171 7.56 15.79 0.04
N ALA A 172 7.84 15.81 1.34
CA ALA A 172 7.41 14.87 2.37
C ALA A 172 6.13 15.31 3.14
N TRP A 173 5.20 16.00 2.48
CA TRP A 173 3.97 16.52 3.08
C TRP A 173 3.08 15.47 3.76
N TRP A 174 3.06 14.23 3.24
CA TRP A 174 2.11 13.18 3.65
C TRP A 174 2.16 12.83 5.14
N GLN A 175 3.37 12.68 5.70
CA GLN A 175 3.55 12.19 7.08
C GLN A 175 3.12 13.24 8.12
N PRO A 176 3.62 14.50 8.06
CA PRO A 176 3.11 15.55 8.94
C PRO A 176 1.60 15.76 8.78
N TRP A 177 1.10 15.70 7.55
CA TRP A 177 -0.32 15.93 7.25
C TRP A 177 -1.21 14.84 7.87
N PHE A 178 -0.86 13.57 7.68
CA PHE A 178 -1.61 12.45 8.25
C PHE A 178 -1.54 12.42 9.77
N ARG A 179 -0.38 12.76 10.37
CA ARG A 179 -0.27 12.91 11.83
C ARG A 179 -1.21 13.99 12.37
N ARG A 180 -1.31 15.13 11.68
CA ARG A 180 -2.26 16.18 12.07
C ARG A 180 -3.70 15.68 11.99
N ILE A 181 -4.09 15.06 10.88
CA ILE A 181 -5.42 14.42 10.70
C ILE A 181 -5.74 13.43 11.83
N GLN A 182 -4.77 12.62 12.26
CA GLN A 182 -4.94 11.71 13.39
C GLN A 182 -5.14 12.46 14.71
N SER A 183 -4.33 13.49 14.97
CA SER A 183 -4.41 14.28 16.21
C SER A 183 -5.74 15.02 16.38
N VAL A 184 -6.40 15.38 15.28
CA VAL A 184 -7.69 16.09 15.28
C VAL A 184 -8.88 15.14 15.09
N GLY A 185 -8.65 13.82 15.13
CA GLY A 185 -9.72 12.82 15.06
C GLY A 185 -10.39 12.66 13.69
N MET A 186 -9.81 13.19 12.61
CA MET A 186 -10.40 13.18 11.27
C MET A 186 -10.00 11.97 10.42
N SER A 187 -9.35 10.97 11.01
CA SER A 187 -8.81 9.79 10.29
C SER A 187 -9.86 9.11 9.41
N ASP A 188 -11.00 8.71 9.96
CA ASP A 188 -12.00 7.96 9.20
C ASP A 188 -12.61 8.79 8.07
N ARG A 189 -12.90 10.06 8.35
CA ARG A 189 -13.42 11.02 7.37
C ARG A 189 -12.43 11.21 6.22
N TRP A 190 -11.14 11.33 6.53
CA TRP A 190 -10.08 11.41 5.54
C TRP A 190 -10.00 10.13 4.70
N HIS A 191 -9.98 8.94 5.33
CA HIS A 191 -9.89 7.68 4.59
C HIS A 191 -11.08 7.51 3.63
N GLN A 192 -12.30 7.85 4.07
CA GLN A 192 -13.49 7.80 3.22
C GLN A 192 -13.38 8.77 2.04
N HIS A 193 -13.04 10.03 2.30
CA HIS A 193 -12.89 11.04 1.25
C HIS A 193 -11.79 10.67 0.25
N ARG A 194 -10.59 10.32 0.74
CA ARG A 194 -9.45 9.91 -0.10
C ARG A 194 -9.80 8.70 -0.96
N THR A 195 -10.48 7.71 -0.39
CA THR A 195 -10.87 6.51 -1.13
C THR A 195 -11.84 6.83 -2.25
N ALA A 196 -12.92 7.58 -1.96
CA ALA A 196 -13.89 7.98 -2.98
C ALA A 196 -13.23 8.80 -4.10
N ALA A 197 -12.40 9.78 -3.74
CA ALA A 197 -11.70 10.60 -4.71
C ALA A 197 -10.72 9.80 -5.59
N LEU A 198 -10.03 8.79 -5.04
CA LEU A 198 -9.13 7.92 -5.80
C LEU A 198 -9.87 6.92 -6.71
N GLU A 199 -11.09 6.53 -6.36
CA GLU A 199 -11.97 5.74 -7.24
C GLU A 199 -12.43 6.60 -8.42
N THR A 200 -12.95 7.80 -8.17
CA THR A 200 -13.31 8.74 -9.25
C THR A 200 -12.12 9.09 -10.15
N LEU A 201 -10.93 9.26 -9.57
CA LEU A 201 -9.71 9.50 -10.35
C LEU A 201 -9.31 8.27 -11.19
N LEU A 202 -9.57 7.05 -10.70
CA LEU A 202 -9.32 5.83 -11.46
C LEU A 202 -10.21 5.80 -12.71
N ASP A 203 -11.51 6.06 -12.57
CA ASP A 203 -12.43 6.12 -13.71
C ASP A 203 -11.96 7.12 -14.78
N GLN A 204 -11.63 8.35 -14.35
CA GLN A 204 -11.11 9.39 -15.24
C GLN A 204 -9.81 8.97 -15.93
N SER A 205 -8.94 8.26 -15.22
CA SER A 205 -7.65 7.83 -15.77
C SER A 205 -7.80 6.69 -16.77
N LEU A 206 -8.78 5.79 -16.58
CA LEU A 206 -9.13 4.74 -17.54
C LEU A 206 -9.72 5.33 -18.82
N GLU A 207 -10.58 6.34 -18.69
CA GLU A 207 -11.15 7.06 -19.82
C GLU A 207 -10.07 7.79 -20.64
N VAL A 208 -9.19 8.55 -19.96
CA VAL A 208 -8.07 9.27 -20.61
C VAL A 208 -7.09 8.31 -21.28
N ALA A 209 -6.93 7.10 -20.74
CA ALA A 209 -6.08 6.06 -21.32
C ALA A 209 -6.68 5.42 -22.60
N GLY A 210 -7.88 5.84 -23.01
CA GLY A 210 -8.51 5.43 -24.27
C GLY A 210 -9.16 4.04 -24.23
N ILE A 211 -9.46 3.54 -23.03
CA ILE A 211 -10.17 2.26 -22.84
C ILE A 211 -11.66 2.50 -23.11
N THR A 212 -12.33 1.53 -23.75
CA THR A 212 -13.79 1.61 -23.98
C THR A 212 -14.55 1.61 -22.64
N GLU A 213 -15.72 2.26 -22.58
CA GLU A 213 -16.51 2.37 -21.35
C GLU A 213 -16.75 1.01 -20.66
N ALA A 214 -17.18 0.00 -21.41
CA ALA A 214 -17.41 -1.35 -20.88
C ALA A 214 -16.13 -2.03 -20.34
N ALA A 215 -14.99 -1.82 -21.01
CA ALA A 215 -13.70 -2.32 -20.55
C ALA A 215 -13.20 -1.54 -19.32
N ALA A 216 -13.45 -0.24 -19.25
CA ALA A 216 -13.10 0.61 -18.11
C ALA A 216 -13.90 0.20 -16.87
N GLU A 217 -15.21 -0.07 -17.00
CA GLU A 217 -16.04 -0.59 -15.90
C GLU A 217 -15.50 -1.91 -15.34
N THR A 218 -15.13 -2.84 -16.23
CA THR A 218 -14.60 -4.16 -15.87
C THR A 218 -13.23 -4.04 -15.17
N ALA A 219 -12.34 -3.20 -15.72
CA ALA A 219 -11.03 -2.94 -15.14
C ALA A 219 -11.15 -2.24 -13.78
N HIS A 220 -12.02 -1.23 -13.66
CA HIS A 220 -12.31 -0.52 -12.42
C HIS A 220 -12.77 -1.49 -11.32
N ALA A 221 -13.78 -2.32 -11.62
CA ALA A 221 -14.29 -3.32 -10.68
C ALA A 221 -13.20 -4.30 -10.21
N THR A 222 -12.35 -4.75 -11.14
CA THR A 222 -11.21 -5.64 -10.84
C THR A 222 -10.19 -4.96 -9.92
N ILE A 223 -9.80 -3.72 -10.21
CA ILE A 223 -8.82 -2.97 -9.42
C ILE A 223 -9.36 -2.65 -8.03
N VAL A 224 -10.61 -2.16 -7.92
CA VAL A 224 -11.23 -1.79 -6.64
C VAL A 224 -11.49 -3.01 -5.75
N SER A 225 -11.95 -4.13 -6.32
CA SER A 225 -12.19 -5.36 -5.55
C SER A 225 -10.90 -5.93 -4.93
N ALA A 226 -9.74 -5.70 -5.56
CA ALA A 226 -8.44 -6.06 -5.04
C ALA A 226 -8.09 -5.36 -3.71
N ARG A 227 -8.76 -4.25 -3.35
CA ARG A 227 -8.61 -3.62 -2.03
C ARG A 227 -8.93 -4.58 -0.88
N TYR A 228 -9.85 -5.52 -1.10
CA TYR A 228 -10.39 -6.41 -0.05
C TYR A 228 -9.70 -7.78 0.02
N THR A 229 -8.78 -8.09 -0.91
CA THR A 229 -8.16 -9.43 -1.01
C THR A 229 -7.25 -9.77 0.18
N GLY A 230 -6.55 -8.78 0.75
CA GLY A 230 -5.77 -8.97 1.99
C GLY A 230 -6.64 -9.30 3.22
N ARG A 231 -7.88 -8.80 3.26
CA ARG A 231 -8.84 -9.06 4.35
C ARG A 231 -9.45 -10.47 4.22
N LYS A 232 -9.68 -10.96 2.99
CA LYS A 232 -10.18 -12.32 2.73
C LYS A 232 -9.16 -13.40 3.08
N ALA A 233 -7.86 -13.17 2.91
CA ALA A 233 -6.81 -14.10 3.33
C ALA A 233 -6.73 -14.24 4.86
N ALA A 234 -6.91 -13.15 5.61
CA ALA A 234 -6.96 -13.15 7.07
C ALA A 234 -8.28 -13.71 7.64
N LEU A 235 -9.36 -13.71 6.85
CA LEU A 235 -10.68 -14.23 7.22
C LEU A 235 -10.94 -15.67 6.76
N ARG A 236 -9.99 -16.33 6.08
CA ARG A 236 -10.06 -17.77 5.92
C ARG A 236 -9.90 -18.39 7.31
N PRO A 237 -10.89 -19.12 7.85
CA PRO A 237 -10.68 -19.87 9.07
C PRO A 237 -9.56 -20.86 8.77
N THR A 238 -8.40 -20.67 9.39
CA THR A 238 -7.48 -21.78 9.61
C THR A 238 -8.29 -22.79 10.38
N ARG A 239 -8.71 -23.88 9.71
CA ARG A 239 -9.42 -25.00 10.32
C ARG A 239 -8.63 -25.38 11.59
N PRO A 240 -9.15 -25.13 12.79
CA PRO A 240 -8.35 -25.34 13.99
C PRO A 240 -8.09 -26.82 14.10
N THR A 241 -6.82 -27.21 14.05
CA THR A 241 -6.36 -28.49 14.55
C THR A 241 -6.88 -28.60 15.97
N ARG A 242 -7.72 -29.61 16.22
CA ARG A 242 -8.28 -29.94 17.54
C ARG A 242 -7.20 -29.81 18.62
N GLN A 243 -7.27 -28.75 19.40
CA GLN A 243 -6.59 -28.64 20.69
C GLN A 243 -7.58 -28.04 21.69
N GLY A 244 -8.09 -28.92 22.56
CA GLY A 244 -8.53 -28.65 23.93
C GLY A 244 -9.67 -27.65 24.18
N PRO A 245 -10.56 -27.90 25.17
CA PRO A 245 -11.55 -26.93 25.59
C PRO A 245 -10.85 -25.86 26.46
N ILE A 246 -10.72 -24.64 25.92
CA ILE A 246 -10.41 -23.47 26.75
C ILE A 246 -11.74 -22.77 27.05
N ALA A 247 -12.11 -22.82 28.34
CA ALA A 247 -13.25 -22.11 28.89
C ALA A 247 -13.02 -20.60 28.84
N GLY A 248 -13.96 -19.90 28.21
CA GLY A 248 -13.98 -18.46 28.01
C GLY A 248 -14.79 -18.21 26.75
N SER A 249 -15.93 -17.52 26.87
CA SER A 249 -16.89 -17.28 25.78
C SER A 249 -16.19 -17.07 24.44
N THR A 250 -16.48 -17.92 23.47
CA THR A 250 -15.87 -17.80 22.14
C THR A 250 -16.27 -16.46 21.55
N LEU A 251 -15.42 -15.85 20.73
CA LEU A 251 -15.73 -14.59 20.03
C LEU A 251 -17.09 -14.64 19.33
N LEU A 252 -17.50 -15.82 18.86
CA LEU A 252 -18.81 -16.09 18.28
C LEU A 252 -19.95 -15.83 19.28
N ASP A 253 -19.82 -16.25 20.53
CA ASP A 253 -20.83 -16.02 21.59
C ASP A 253 -20.98 -14.52 21.89
N VAL A 254 -19.85 -13.79 21.90
CA VAL A 254 -19.82 -12.34 22.13
C VAL A 254 -20.47 -11.59 20.97
N VAL A 255 -20.14 -11.96 19.73
CA VAL A 255 -20.73 -11.35 18.53
C VAL A 255 -22.22 -11.67 18.42
N THR A 256 -22.62 -12.93 18.65
CA THR A 256 -24.03 -13.35 18.58
C THR A 256 -24.86 -12.59 19.62
N ARG A 257 -24.34 -12.44 20.84
CA ARG A 257 -25.02 -11.68 21.89
C ARG A 257 -25.11 -10.19 21.56
N ALA A 258 -24.01 -9.59 21.09
CA ALA A 258 -24.01 -8.18 20.70
C ALA A 258 -25.01 -7.90 19.56
N VAL A 259 -25.09 -8.75 18.55
CA VAL A 259 -26.07 -8.62 17.45
C VAL A 259 -27.50 -8.81 17.95
N SER A 260 -27.74 -9.72 18.90
CA SER A 260 -29.08 -9.97 19.45
C SER A 260 -29.63 -8.81 20.30
N GLU A 261 -28.75 -7.95 20.80
CA GLU A 261 -29.11 -6.78 21.62
C GLU A 261 -29.26 -5.49 20.76
N MET A 262 -28.95 -5.52 19.46
CA MET A 262 -29.07 -4.38 18.54
C MET A 262 -30.51 -4.09 18.10
N SER A 263 -30.84 -2.82 17.98
CA SER A 263 -32.09 -2.35 17.38
C SER A 263 -32.09 -2.54 15.85
N THR A 264 -33.28 -2.51 15.24
CA THR A 264 -33.42 -2.63 13.78
C THR A 264 -32.70 -1.52 13.00
N ALA A 265 -32.51 -0.34 13.59
CA ALA A 265 -31.74 0.75 12.98
C ALA A 265 -30.24 0.42 12.98
N GLU A 266 -29.71 -0.07 14.10
CA GLU A 266 -28.29 -0.46 14.23
C GLU A 266 -27.95 -1.66 13.36
N LEU A 267 -28.88 -2.60 13.20
CA LEU A 267 -28.73 -3.73 12.27
C LEU A 267 -28.66 -3.29 10.81
N ARG A 268 -29.28 -2.17 10.43
CA ARG A 268 -29.22 -1.63 9.05
C ARG A 268 -27.88 -0.98 8.74
N ASP A 269 -27.24 -0.40 9.74
CA ASP A 269 -25.91 0.21 9.61
C ASP A 269 -24.77 -0.83 9.71
N LEU A 270 -25.11 -2.08 10.04
CA LEU A 270 -24.14 -3.17 10.15
C LEU A 270 -23.60 -3.56 8.78
N LYS A 271 -22.34 -3.22 8.52
CA LYS A 271 -21.66 -3.56 7.26
C LYS A 271 -21.11 -4.98 7.29
N ILE A 272 -21.94 -5.96 6.93
CA ILE A 272 -21.52 -7.35 6.75
C ILE A 272 -21.18 -7.60 5.27
N PRO A 273 -20.02 -8.21 4.95
CA PRO A 273 -19.72 -8.69 3.60
C PRO A 273 -20.80 -9.65 3.06
N ILE A 274 -21.38 -9.35 1.90
CA ILE A 274 -22.50 -10.13 1.32
C ILE A 274 -22.18 -11.61 1.09
N GLY A 275 -20.89 -11.95 0.87
CA GLY A 275 -20.45 -13.34 0.76
C GLY A 275 -20.69 -14.15 2.04
N LEU A 276 -20.54 -13.54 3.22
CA LEU A 276 -20.82 -14.22 4.50
C LEU A 276 -22.32 -14.43 4.72
N VAL A 277 -23.15 -13.51 4.22
CA VAL A 277 -24.61 -13.66 4.25
C VAL A 277 -25.06 -14.79 3.33
N TRP A 278 -24.48 -14.87 2.13
CA TRP A 278 -24.76 -15.93 1.17
C TRP A 278 -24.36 -17.32 1.71
N ASP A 279 -23.18 -17.43 2.31
CA ASP A 279 -22.69 -18.67 2.90
C ASP A 279 -23.56 -19.14 4.07
N ALA A 280 -24.07 -18.21 4.89
CA ALA A 280 -24.98 -18.53 5.99
C ALA A 280 -26.34 -19.05 5.49
N ILE A 281 -26.93 -18.40 4.49
CA ILE A 281 -28.22 -18.83 3.89
C ILE A 281 -28.12 -20.24 3.28
N GLN A 282 -26.98 -20.56 2.65
CA GLN A 282 -26.71 -21.88 2.09
C GLN A 282 -26.56 -22.97 3.16
N HIS A 283 -26.13 -22.61 4.38
CA HIS A 283 -25.99 -23.56 5.49
C HIS A 283 -27.31 -23.81 6.25
N ASP A 284 -28.24 -22.85 6.29
CA ASP A 284 -29.55 -23.01 6.95
C ASP A 284 -30.63 -23.66 6.06
N SER A 285 -30.32 -23.90 4.78
CA SER A 285 -31.25 -24.53 3.81
C SER A 285 -31.04 -26.04 3.63
N ASN A 286 -30.30 -26.68 4.52
CA ASN A 286 -30.09 -28.14 4.64
C ASN A 286 -30.52 -28.63 6.03
#